data_AF-A0A7Y6IY54-F1
#
_entry.id   AF-A0A7Y6IY54-F1
#
_cell.length_a   1.000
_cell.length_b   1.000
_cell.length_c   1.000
_cell.angle_alpha   90.00
_cell.angle_beta   90.00
_cell.angle_gamma   90.00
#
_symmetry.space_group_name_H-M   'P 1'
#
loop_
_entity.id
_entity.type
_entity.pdbx_description
1 polymer ?
#
loop_
_entity_poly.entity_id
_entity_poly.type
_entity_poly.pdbx_seq_one_letter_code
_entity_poly.pdbx_strand_id
1 'polypeptide(L)'
;MRGVMMLAVSAGVVATITAAVLLLPDDGAPPSARAELPAAASPAPGDPLTPEEIRRASDIATSAGPRAHFAAGRAELLYVERDDGKGGEGERRADAYVYDYGSDTLTVRTVDLAQGKVVREVSGTGTQPPPSKREETRAAELILAHPRLGEGMRAAYRRAAGKPLRSTADLWLRGLIYTARRGDCAEHRCVRLFVRLPDGTFLDTSRVVADLSAKKVHILEW
;
A
#
# COMPACT_ATOMS: atom_id res chain seq x y z
N MET A 1 71.11 -5.99 -36.13
CA MET A 1 70.16 -5.52 -37.16
C MET A 1 69.12 -6.61 -37.36
N ARG A 2 67.85 -6.32 -37.01
CA ARG A 2 66.73 -7.28 -36.95
C ARG A 2 65.90 -7.21 -38.23
N GLY A 3 65.36 -8.36 -38.61
CA GLY A 3 64.81 -8.67 -39.93
C GLY A 3 63.37 -8.22 -40.22
N VAL A 4 63.03 -8.57 -41.45
CA VAL A 4 61.89 -8.27 -42.34
C VAL A 4 60.52 -8.74 -41.83
N MET A 5 59.46 -7.96 -42.12
CA MET A 5 58.21 -8.49 -42.67
C MET A 5 57.44 -7.40 -43.45
N MET A 6 57.28 -7.61 -44.76
CA MET A 6 56.45 -6.86 -45.69
C MET A 6 55.04 -7.46 -45.74
N LEU A 7 54.01 -6.63 -45.96
CA LEU A 7 52.88 -7.01 -46.81
C LEU A 7 52.22 -5.75 -47.39
N ALA A 8 52.00 -5.83 -48.70
CA ALA A 8 51.76 -4.73 -49.62
C ALA A 8 50.28 -4.35 -49.75
N VAL A 9 50.08 -3.08 -50.08
CA VAL A 9 48.83 -2.47 -50.56
C VAL A 9 48.93 -2.30 -52.07
N SER A 10 47.89 -2.69 -52.82
CA SER A 10 47.59 -2.03 -54.09
C SER A 10 46.13 -2.25 -54.51
N ALA A 11 45.57 -1.17 -55.04
CA ALA A 11 44.19 -0.95 -55.44
C ALA A 11 43.89 -1.48 -56.85
N GLY A 12 42.60 -1.75 -57.12
CA GLY A 12 42.04 -1.97 -58.45
C GLY A 12 40.52 -1.90 -58.42
N VAL A 13 39.96 -0.81 -58.96
CA VAL A 13 38.53 -0.57 -59.23
C VAL A 13 38.16 -1.21 -60.57
N VAL A 14 37.04 -1.94 -60.69
CA VAL A 14 36.14 -1.90 -61.88
C VAL A 14 34.72 -2.43 -61.52
N ALA A 15 33.75 -1.55 -61.78
CA ALA A 15 32.36 -1.69 -62.26
C ALA A 15 31.40 -2.81 -61.79
N THR A 16 30.31 -2.31 -61.22
CA THR A 16 28.91 -2.77 -61.17
C THR A 16 28.47 -3.88 -62.15
N ILE A 17 27.88 -4.93 -61.57
CA ILE A 17 26.89 -5.81 -62.21
C ILE A 17 25.64 -5.82 -61.33
N THR A 18 24.55 -5.25 -61.84
CA THR A 18 23.17 -5.46 -61.38
C THR A 18 22.76 -6.92 -61.59
N ALA A 19 22.22 -7.59 -60.57
CA ALA A 19 20.96 -8.35 -60.63
C ALA A 19 20.76 -9.30 -59.43
N ALA A 20 19.48 -9.46 -59.09
CA ALA A 20 18.86 -10.49 -58.26
C ALA A 20 19.03 -10.39 -56.74
N VAL A 21 18.05 -9.71 -56.13
CA VAL A 21 17.62 -9.91 -54.75
C VAL A 21 17.30 -11.39 -54.57
N LEU A 22 18.15 -12.11 -53.84
CA LEU A 22 17.83 -13.42 -53.28
C LEU A 22 16.96 -13.18 -52.04
N LEU A 23 15.68 -13.54 -52.17
CA LEU A 23 14.74 -13.68 -51.07
C LEU A 23 15.29 -14.71 -50.07
N LEU A 24 15.74 -14.25 -48.90
CA LEU A 24 15.96 -15.11 -47.75
C LEU A 24 14.59 -15.37 -47.08
N PRO A 25 14.23 -16.63 -46.81
CA PRO A 25 13.01 -16.95 -46.08
C PRO A 25 13.08 -16.41 -44.64
N ASP A 26 11.96 -15.81 -44.23
CA ASP A 26 11.66 -15.31 -42.89
C ASP A 26 11.67 -16.50 -41.92
N ASP A 27 12.73 -16.65 -41.12
CA ASP A 27 12.80 -17.66 -40.06
C ASP A 27 11.80 -17.30 -38.96
N GLY A 28 10.57 -17.76 -39.16
CA GLY A 28 9.45 -17.68 -38.23
C GLY A 28 9.80 -18.37 -36.91
N ALA A 29 10.44 -17.64 -36.01
CA ALA A 29 10.47 -17.99 -34.60
C ALA A 29 9.01 -18.04 -34.10
N PRO A 30 8.54 -19.17 -33.55
CA PRO A 30 7.19 -19.23 -33.01
C PRO A 30 7.08 -18.20 -31.88
N PRO A 31 5.96 -17.47 -31.79
CA PRO A 31 5.72 -16.57 -30.66
C PRO A 31 5.85 -17.40 -29.39
N SER A 32 6.64 -16.92 -28.43
CA SER A 32 6.78 -17.57 -27.12
C SER A 32 5.38 -17.81 -26.57
N ALA A 33 4.94 -19.07 -26.56
CA ALA A 33 3.72 -19.45 -25.90
C ALA A 33 3.90 -19.01 -24.45
N ARG A 34 3.16 -17.98 -24.02
CA ARG A 34 2.91 -17.79 -22.60
C ARG A 34 2.23 -19.08 -22.18
N ALA A 35 2.97 -19.99 -21.57
CA ALA A 35 2.38 -21.13 -20.91
C ALA A 35 1.29 -20.57 -20.01
N GLU A 36 0.04 -20.95 -20.26
CA GLU A 36 -1.03 -20.70 -19.31
C GLU A 36 -0.56 -21.30 -18.01
N LEU A 37 -0.34 -20.43 -17.01
CA LEU A 37 -0.05 -20.90 -15.67
C LEU A 37 -1.22 -21.80 -15.28
N PRO A 38 -0.97 -23.00 -14.74
CA PRO A 38 -2.05 -23.85 -14.27
C PRO A 38 -2.94 -23.03 -13.33
N ALA A 39 -4.26 -23.24 -13.45
CA ALA A 39 -5.21 -22.60 -12.55
C ALA A 39 -4.71 -22.75 -11.11
N ALA A 40 -4.66 -21.64 -10.37
CA ALA A 40 -4.13 -21.63 -9.02
C ALA A 40 -4.80 -22.74 -8.21
N ALA A 41 -4.00 -23.61 -7.61
CA ALA A 41 -4.51 -24.64 -6.71
C ALA A 41 -5.35 -23.98 -5.62
N SER A 42 -6.37 -24.68 -5.14
CA SER A 42 -7.13 -24.20 -3.98
C SER A 42 -6.17 -23.99 -2.81
N PRO A 43 -6.26 -22.87 -2.07
CA PRO A 43 -5.38 -22.60 -0.94
C PRO A 43 -5.44 -23.74 0.08
N ALA A 44 -4.29 -24.15 0.59
CA ALA A 44 -4.24 -25.05 1.74
C ALA A 44 -4.79 -24.35 2.99
N PRO A 45 -5.32 -25.08 3.99
CA PRO A 45 -5.87 -24.47 5.20
C PRO A 45 -4.93 -23.47 5.89
N GLY A 46 -3.63 -23.78 5.90
CA GLY A 46 -2.56 -22.97 6.50
C GLY A 46 -1.96 -21.89 5.60
N ASP A 47 -2.48 -21.67 4.38
CA ASP A 47 -1.99 -20.61 3.50
C ASP A 47 -2.55 -19.24 3.89
N PRO A 48 -1.85 -18.12 3.63
CA PRO A 48 -2.41 -16.78 3.79
C PRO A 48 -3.70 -16.60 2.99
N LEU A 49 -4.52 -15.61 3.35
CA LEU A 49 -5.70 -15.26 2.55
C LEU A 49 -5.27 -14.80 1.15
N THR A 50 -6.01 -15.25 0.14
CA THR A 50 -5.88 -14.74 -1.22
C THR A 50 -6.46 -13.33 -1.33
N PRO A 51 -6.08 -12.54 -2.35
CA PRO A 51 -6.72 -11.24 -2.62
C PRO A 51 -8.24 -11.34 -2.76
N GLU A 52 -8.74 -12.42 -3.38
CA GLU A 52 -10.17 -12.71 -3.53
C GLU A 52 -10.85 -12.92 -2.18
N GLU A 53 -10.23 -13.70 -1.29
CA GLU A 53 -10.73 -13.94 0.06
C GLU A 53 -10.73 -12.67 0.91
N ILE A 54 -9.66 -11.87 0.83
CA ILE A 54 -9.57 -10.57 1.51
C ILE A 54 -10.70 -9.64 1.05
N ARG A 55 -10.94 -9.52 -0.27
CA ARG A 55 -12.04 -8.72 -0.81
C ARG A 55 -13.39 -9.23 -0.31
N ARG A 56 -13.63 -10.55 -0.42
CA ARG A 56 -14.89 -11.17 0.03
C ARG A 56 -15.14 -10.92 1.52
N ALA A 57 -14.14 -11.15 2.38
CA ALA A 57 -14.25 -10.88 3.81
C ALA A 57 -14.49 -9.40 4.10
N SER A 58 -13.81 -8.50 3.38
CA SER A 58 -14.01 -7.05 3.49
C SER A 58 -15.46 -6.65 3.18
N ASP A 59 -16.03 -7.18 2.10
CA ASP A 59 -17.40 -6.88 1.68
C ASP A 59 -18.44 -7.42 2.67
N ILE A 60 -18.26 -8.65 3.15
CA ILE A 60 -19.13 -9.26 4.16
C ILE A 60 -19.05 -8.47 5.47
N ALA A 61 -17.84 -8.19 5.95
CA ALA A 61 -17.63 -7.50 7.21
C ALA A 61 -18.17 -6.07 7.19
N THR A 62 -17.96 -5.32 6.10
CA THR A 62 -18.48 -3.93 6.00
C THR A 62 -19.99 -3.89 5.80
N SER A 63 -20.59 -4.91 5.17
CA SER A 63 -22.04 -5.02 5.00
C SER A 63 -22.80 -5.39 6.28
N ALA A 64 -22.13 -5.98 7.28
CA ALA A 64 -22.73 -6.37 8.55
C ALA A 64 -23.01 -5.16 9.48
N GLY A 65 -22.39 -4.00 9.25
CA GLY A 65 -22.54 -2.81 10.07
C GLY A 65 -23.40 -1.70 9.44
N PRO A 66 -23.58 -0.56 10.13
CA PRO A 66 -24.30 0.58 9.58
C PRO A 66 -23.59 1.17 8.35
N ARG A 67 -24.13 0.93 7.15
CA ARG A 67 -23.58 1.45 5.87
C ARG A 67 -23.39 2.97 5.88
N ALA A 68 -24.28 3.68 6.57
CA ALA A 68 -24.18 5.14 6.72
C ALA A 68 -22.90 5.59 7.43
N HIS A 69 -22.37 4.81 8.38
CA HIS A 69 -21.13 5.17 9.08
C HIS A 69 -19.92 5.07 8.14
N PHE A 70 -19.86 4.01 7.32
CA PHE A 70 -18.82 3.88 6.29
C PHE A 70 -18.93 4.97 5.22
N ALA A 71 -20.14 5.25 4.72
CA ALA A 71 -20.37 6.28 3.72
C ALA A 71 -19.99 7.68 4.21
N ALA A 72 -20.24 7.99 5.49
CA ALA A 72 -19.86 9.25 6.12
C ALA A 72 -18.36 9.32 6.51
N GLY A 73 -17.58 8.26 6.29
CA GLY A 73 -16.19 8.16 6.75
C GLY A 73 -16.06 8.17 8.28
N ARG A 74 -17.14 7.83 9.00
CA ARG A 74 -17.15 7.64 10.46
C ARG A 74 -16.66 6.25 10.85
N ALA A 75 -16.85 5.25 10.01
CA ALA A 75 -16.30 3.92 10.20
C ALA A 75 -15.37 3.53 9.05
N GLU A 76 -14.39 2.68 9.35
CA GLU A 76 -13.42 2.20 8.37
C GLU A 76 -13.00 0.76 8.65
N LEU A 77 -12.89 -0.04 7.59
CA LEU A 77 -12.15 -1.29 7.61
C LEU A 77 -10.64 -0.99 7.57
N LEU A 78 -9.91 -1.39 8.60
CA LEU A 78 -8.48 -1.17 8.74
C LEU A 78 -7.67 -2.21 7.97
N TYR A 79 -7.94 -3.49 8.21
CA TYR A 79 -7.33 -4.62 7.52
C TYR A 79 -8.13 -5.91 7.76
N VAL A 80 -7.79 -6.93 6.98
CA VAL A 80 -8.33 -8.29 7.09
C VAL A 80 -7.15 -9.25 7.16
N GLU A 81 -7.21 -10.20 8.09
CA GLU A 81 -6.22 -11.26 8.24
C GLU A 81 -6.92 -12.61 8.41
N ARG A 82 -6.15 -13.70 8.30
CA ARG A 82 -6.67 -15.05 8.54
C ARG A 82 -6.96 -15.23 10.02
N ASP A 83 -8.09 -15.85 10.35
CA ASP A 83 -8.36 -16.30 11.71
C ASP A 83 -7.53 -17.58 11.98
N ASP A 84 -6.47 -17.44 12.78
CA ASP A 84 -5.59 -18.54 13.20
C ASP A 84 -6.11 -19.30 14.42
N GLY A 85 -7.37 -19.07 14.81
CA GLY A 85 -8.01 -19.71 15.94
C GLY A 85 -7.97 -21.25 15.87
N LYS A 86 -7.39 -21.88 16.90
CA LYS A 86 -7.33 -23.35 17.05
C LYS A 86 -8.70 -24.05 17.22
N GLY A 87 -9.79 -23.29 17.33
CA GLY A 87 -11.12 -23.79 17.69
C GLY A 87 -12.03 -24.16 16.50
N GLY A 88 -11.54 -24.03 15.27
CA GLY A 88 -12.30 -24.32 14.04
C GLY A 88 -11.47 -25.06 13.01
N GLU A 89 -10.80 -26.15 13.42
CA GLU A 89 -10.03 -26.99 12.50
C GLU A 89 -10.87 -27.32 11.25
N GLY A 90 -10.44 -26.79 10.10
CA GLY A 90 -11.06 -27.03 8.79
C GLY A 90 -11.86 -25.86 8.21
N GLU A 91 -12.19 -24.81 8.97
CA GLU A 91 -12.99 -23.68 8.47
C GLU A 91 -12.10 -22.51 8.02
N ARG A 92 -12.20 -22.13 6.73
CA ARG A 92 -11.48 -20.99 6.16
C ARG A 92 -12.13 -19.68 6.61
N ARG A 93 -11.58 -19.07 7.66
CA ARG A 93 -12.11 -17.85 8.30
C ARG A 93 -11.13 -16.67 8.23
N ALA A 94 -11.68 -15.46 8.35
CA ALA A 94 -10.92 -14.21 8.33
C ALA A 94 -11.41 -13.25 9.42
N ASP A 95 -10.49 -12.58 10.12
CA ASP A 95 -10.81 -11.50 11.03
C ASP A 95 -10.69 -10.15 10.30
N ALA A 96 -11.78 -9.38 10.32
CA ALA A 96 -11.86 -8.05 9.73
C ALA A 96 -11.95 -6.99 10.83
N TYR A 97 -11.01 -6.05 10.82
CA TYR A 97 -10.85 -5.02 11.84
C TYR A 97 -11.56 -3.75 11.40
N VAL A 98 -12.66 -3.40 12.03
CA VAL A 98 -13.46 -2.21 11.73
C VAL A 98 -13.37 -1.22 12.87
N TYR A 99 -12.98 0.01 12.59
CA TYR A 99 -12.92 1.09 13.57
C TYR A 99 -14.03 2.12 13.33
N ASP A 100 -14.77 2.49 14.37
CA ASP A 100 -15.71 3.62 14.36
C ASP A 100 -15.09 4.80 15.11
N TYR A 101 -14.71 5.84 14.36
CA TYR A 101 -14.09 7.06 14.86
C TYR A 101 -15.03 7.93 15.70
N GLY A 102 -16.35 7.73 15.59
CA GLY A 102 -17.33 8.49 16.35
C GLY A 102 -17.63 7.91 17.74
N SER A 103 -17.29 6.65 17.98
CA SER A 103 -17.40 6.00 19.30
C SER A 103 -16.08 5.44 19.83
N ASP A 104 -14.98 5.65 19.12
CA ASP A 104 -13.65 5.11 19.42
C ASP A 104 -13.64 3.62 19.74
N THR A 105 -14.41 2.87 18.95
CA THR A 105 -14.61 1.43 19.11
C THR A 105 -13.95 0.68 17.97
N LEU A 106 -13.11 -0.30 18.33
CA LEU A 106 -12.67 -1.35 17.42
C LEU A 106 -13.64 -2.53 17.52
N THR A 107 -14.14 -2.96 16.37
CA THR A 107 -14.93 -4.17 16.20
C THR A 107 -14.16 -5.15 15.32
N VAL A 108 -13.87 -6.34 15.85
CA VAL A 108 -13.29 -7.46 15.08
C VAL A 108 -14.42 -8.41 14.69
N ARG A 109 -14.60 -8.60 13.39
CA ARG A 109 -15.59 -9.50 12.81
C ARG A 109 -14.90 -10.73 12.25
N THR A 110 -15.18 -11.90 12.82
CA THR A 110 -14.77 -13.17 12.22
C THR A 110 -15.77 -13.55 11.15
N VAL A 111 -15.29 -13.62 9.91
CA VAL A 111 -16.04 -13.99 8.72
C VAL A 111 -15.74 -15.44 8.36
N ASP A 112 -16.79 -16.23 8.19
CA ASP A 112 -16.70 -17.53 7.52
C ASP A 112 -16.83 -17.32 6.01
N LEU A 113 -15.76 -17.63 5.26
CA LEU A 113 -15.68 -17.38 3.82
C LEU A 113 -16.52 -18.37 3.00
N ALA A 114 -16.77 -19.57 3.54
CA ALA A 114 -17.60 -20.59 2.89
C ALA A 114 -19.09 -20.28 3.07
N GLN A 115 -19.49 -19.90 4.28
CA GLN A 115 -20.87 -19.51 4.60
C GLN A 115 -21.22 -18.09 4.14
N GLY A 116 -20.21 -17.26 3.87
CA GLY A 116 -20.39 -15.89 3.40
C GLY A 116 -21.00 -14.95 4.43
N LYS A 117 -20.73 -15.17 5.73
CA LYS A 117 -21.32 -14.37 6.82
C LYS A 117 -20.34 -14.15 7.98
N VAL A 118 -20.64 -13.14 8.79
CA VAL A 118 -19.99 -12.94 10.09
C VAL A 118 -20.50 -13.99 11.06
N VAL A 119 -19.60 -14.73 11.70
CA VAL A 119 -19.90 -15.80 12.67
C VAL A 119 -19.57 -15.40 14.11
N ARG A 120 -18.73 -14.37 14.29
CA ARG A 120 -18.40 -13.80 15.60
C ARG A 120 -18.10 -12.32 15.46
N GLU A 121 -18.49 -11.54 16.46
CA GLU A 121 -18.15 -10.12 16.57
C GLU A 121 -17.68 -9.83 18.00
N VAL A 122 -16.56 -9.12 18.13
CA VAL A 122 -16.05 -8.63 19.42
C VAL A 122 -15.73 -7.15 19.28
N SER A 123 -16.26 -6.34 20.20
CA SER A 123 -16.07 -4.89 20.19
C SER A 123 -15.46 -4.41 21.50
N GLY A 124 -14.62 -3.38 21.43
CA GLY A 124 -14.03 -2.75 22.61
C GLY A 124 -13.40 -1.40 22.28
N THR A 125 -13.13 -0.62 23.33
CA THR A 125 -12.42 0.66 23.26
C THR A 125 -10.98 0.49 23.78
N GLY A 126 -10.12 1.47 23.51
CA GLY A 126 -8.74 1.50 24.03
C GLY A 126 -7.75 0.57 23.30
N THR A 127 -8.21 -0.43 22.56
CA THR A 127 -7.37 -1.24 21.67
C THR A 127 -7.04 -0.47 20.40
N GLN A 128 -5.75 -0.32 20.11
CA GLN A 128 -5.26 0.47 18.99
C GLN A 128 -4.40 -0.41 18.07
N PRO A 129 -4.97 -0.96 16.98
CA PRO A 129 -4.21 -1.76 16.03
C PRO A 129 -3.28 -0.89 15.17
N PRO A 130 -2.32 -1.50 14.43
CA PRO A 130 -1.48 -0.77 13.48
C PRO A 130 -2.30 0.07 12.50
N PRO A 131 -1.84 1.28 12.11
CA PRO A 131 -2.60 2.13 11.20
C PRO A 131 -2.77 1.52 9.81
N SER A 132 -3.96 1.69 9.24
CA SER A 132 -4.23 1.34 7.84
C SER A 132 -3.52 2.29 6.88
N LYS A 133 -3.34 1.89 5.62
CA LYS A 133 -2.82 2.80 4.58
C LYS A 133 -3.71 4.02 4.37
N ARG A 134 -5.03 3.85 4.51
CA ARG A 134 -5.99 4.95 4.40
C ARG A 134 -5.91 5.90 5.60
N GLU A 135 -5.68 5.37 6.80
CA GLU A 135 -5.39 6.18 7.99
C GLU A 135 -4.11 6.99 7.82
N GLU A 136 -3.05 6.39 7.27
CA GLU A 136 -1.81 7.11 6.96
C GLU A 136 -2.06 8.27 5.97
N THR A 137 -2.81 8.02 4.90
CA THR A 137 -3.19 9.05 3.93
C THR A 137 -3.99 10.17 4.58
N ARG A 138 -5.02 9.85 5.37
CA ARG A 138 -5.85 10.84 6.08
C ARG A 138 -5.05 11.67 7.07
N ALA A 139 -4.17 11.03 7.84
CA ALA A 139 -3.27 11.74 8.73
C ALA A 139 -2.38 12.74 7.97
N ALA A 140 -1.85 12.35 6.81
CA ALA A 140 -1.04 13.25 5.99
C ALA A 140 -1.88 14.40 5.40
N GLU A 141 -3.12 14.14 5.00
CA GLU A 141 -4.08 15.16 4.54
C GLU A 141 -4.38 16.18 5.65
N LEU A 142 -4.60 15.72 6.89
CA LEU A 142 -4.81 16.59 8.05
C LEU A 142 -3.58 17.49 8.30
N ILE A 143 -2.37 16.95 8.21
CA ILE A 143 -1.13 17.71 8.37
C ILE A 143 -0.96 18.74 7.23
N LEU A 144 -1.25 18.35 5.99
CA LEU A 144 -1.18 19.26 4.83
C LEU A 144 -2.22 20.38 4.87
N ALA A 145 -3.39 20.12 5.44
CA ALA A 145 -4.45 21.09 5.66
C ALA A 145 -4.17 22.03 6.85
N HIS A 146 -3.35 21.60 7.81
CA HIS A 146 -3.05 22.40 8.99
C HIS A 146 -2.23 23.66 8.62
N PRO A 147 -2.66 24.86 9.02
CA PRO A 147 -2.14 26.13 8.50
C PRO A 147 -0.64 26.34 8.77
N ARG A 148 -0.14 25.86 9.92
CA ARG A 148 1.28 26.01 10.29
C ARG A 148 2.19 24.90 9.78
N LEU A 149 1.64 23.75 9.38
CA LEU A 149 2.43 22.54 9.07
C LEU A 149 2.46 22.26 7.56
N GLY A 150 1.34 22.49 6.87
CA GLY A 150 1.20 22.14 5.46
C GLY A 150 2.17 22.87 4.55
N GLU A 151 2.41 24.17 4.79
CA GLU A 151 3.40 24.93 4.01
C GLU A 151 4.82 24.39 4.20
N GLY A 152 5.19 24.06 5.45
CA GLY A 152 6.48 23.47 5.77
C GLY A 152 6.69 22.13 5.06
N MET A 153 5.68 21.25 5.09
CA MET A 153 5.72 19.96 4.37
C MET A 153 5.83 20.15 2.86
N ARG A 154 5.03 21.05 2.25
CA ARG A 154 5.09 21.36 0.81
C ARG A 154 6.46 21.93 0.41
N ALA A 155 7.03 22.81 1.22
CA ALA A 155 8.35 23.39 0.97
C ALA A 155 9.46 22.34 1.11
N ALA A 156 9.40 21.47 2.13
CA ALA A 156 10.35 20.38 2.31
C ALA A 156 10.31 19.40 1.13
N TYR A 157 9.11 18.99 0.70
CA TYR A 157 8.97 18.15 -0.50
C TYR A 157 9.54 18.83 -1.73
N ARG A 158 9.24 20.12 -1.97
CA ARG A 158 9.74 20.84 -3.15
C ARG A 158 11.27 20.89 -3.18
N ARG A 159 11.92 21.10 -2.03
CA ARG A 159 13.39 21.07 -1.93
C ARG A 159 13.95 19.68 -2.24
N ALA A 160 13.34 18.63 -1.71
CA ALA A 160 13.79 17.25 -1.92
C ALA A 160 13.52 16.72 -3.35
N ALA A 161 12.41 17.14 -3.96
CA ALA A 161 11.91 16.57 -5.22
C ALA A 161 12.20 17.44 -6.46
N GLY A 162 12.58 18.71 -6.28
CA GLY A 162 12.70 19.70 -7.36
C GLY A 162 11.37 20.11 -8.01
N LYS A 163 10.23 19.65 -7.48
CA LYS A 163 8.88 19.88 -8.02
C LYS A 163 7.84 20.02 -6.90
N PRO A 164 6.70 20.68 -7.12
CA PRO A 164 5.68 20.83 -6.09
C PRO A 164 5.06 19.48 -5.69
N LEU A 165 4.68 19.37 -4.41
CA LEU A 165 3.86 18.28 -3.89
C LEU A 165 2.44 18.40 -4.45
N ARG A 166 1.95 17.39 -5.18
CA ARG A 166 0.62 17.44 -5.80
C ARG A 166 -0.45 16.81 -4.92
N SER A 167 -0.10 15.72 -4.24
CA SER A 167 -1.01 15.00 -3.33
C SER A 167 -0.21 14.17 -2.33
N THR A 168 -0.89 13.63 -1.31
CA THR A 168 -0.31 12.68 -0.36
C THR A 168 0.23 11.41 -1.02
N ALA A 169 -0.23 11.06 -2.22
CA ALA A 169 0.30 9.92 -2.99
C ALA A 169 1.76 10.12 -3.46
N ASP A 170 2.26 11.35 -3.47
CA ASP A 170 3.67 11.63 -3.76
C ASP A 170 4.57 11.39 -2.54
N LEU A 171 4.00 11.16 -1.35
CA LEU A 171 4.71 10.93 -0.09
C LEU A 171 4.83 9.43 0.21
N TRP A 172 5.98 9.02 0.74
CA TRP A 172 6.09 7.70 1.35
C TRP A 172 5.79 7.81 2.85
N LEU A 173 4.70 7.16 3.27
CA LEU A 173 4.13 7.29 4.60
C LEU A 173 4.25 5.97 5.37
N ARG A 174 4.54 6.08 6.67
CA ARG A 174 4.36 5.00 7.65
C ARG A 174 3.74 5.54 8.93
N GLY A 175 2.65 4.91 9.36
CA GLY A 175 1.95 5.24 10.59
C GLY A 175 2.50 4.50 11.80
N LEU A 176 2.41 5.15 12.96
CA LEU A 176 2.60 4.55 14.27
C LEU A 176 1.44 4.96 15.17
N ILE A 177 0.96 4.03 15.99
CA ILE A 177 -0.05 4.29 17.02
C ILE A 177 0.49 5.34 17.99
N TYR A 178 -0.36 6.28 18.40
CA TYR A 178 -0.06 7.19 19.49
C TYR A 178 -1.19 7.16 20.52
N THR A 179 -0.83 6.84 21.76
CA THR A 179 -1.75 6.88 22.90
C THR A 179 -1.14 7.75 23.99
N ALA A 180 -1.90 8.74 24.44
CA ALA A 180 -1.52 9.61 25.54
C ALA A 180 -2.02 9.07 26.89
N ARG A 181 -1.40 9.45 28.00
CA ARG A 181 -1.89 9.09 29.34
C ARG A 181 -3.17 9.83 29.74
N ARG A 182 -3.40 11.01 29.15
CA ARG A 182 -4.51 11.94 29.42
C ARG A 182 -4.81 12.76 28.15
N GLY A 183 -5.96 13.41 28.13
CA GLY A 183 -6.43 14.22 27.00
C GLY A 183 -7.04 13.37 25.88
N ASP A 184 -7.41 14.01 24.77
CA ASP A 184 -8.15 13.41 23.66
C ASP A 184 -7.54 12.06 23.19
N CYS A 185 -6.22 12.01 22.95
CA CYS A 185 -5.53 10.80 22.49
C CYS A 185 -5.35 9.70 23.55
N ALA A 186 -5.92 9.83 24.75
CA ALA A 186 -6.05 8.70 25.68
C ALA A 186 -7.19 7.74 25.24
N GLU A 187 -8.18 8.26 24.52
CA GLU A 187 -9.35 7.52 24.04
C GLU A 187 -9.39 7.51 22.51
N HIS A 188 -9.12 8.65 21.87
CA HIS A 188 -9.19 8.81 20.42
C HIS A 188 -8.17 7.96 19.65
N ARG A 189 -8.51 7.66 18.40
CA ARG A 189 -7.61 7.09 17.39
C ARG A 189 -6.58 8.12 16.94
N CYS A 190 -5.46 8.18 17.63
CA CYS A 190 -4.34 9.05 17.28
C CYS A 190 -3.18 8.29 16.65
N VAL A 191 -2.57 8.90 15.63
CA VAL A 191 -1.41 8.33 14.92
C VAL A 191 -0.31 9.37 14.73
N ARG A 192 0.92 8.90 14.65
CA ARG A 192 2.08 9.66 14.18
C ARG A 192 2.50 9.14 12.83
N LEU A 193 3.07 10.00 12.01
CA LEU A 193 3.56 9.64 10.69
C LEU A 193 5.07 9.75 10.63
N PHE A 194 5.71 8.80 9.97
CA PHE A 194 7.02 8.97 9.37
C PHE A 194 6.82 9.30 7.90
N VAL A 195 7.36 10.44 7.47
CA VAL A 195 7.22 10.92 6.10
C VAL A 195 8.60 10.92 5.46
N ARG A 196 8.83 9.99 4.53
CA ARG A 196 10.07 9.93 3.75
C ARG A 196 9.91 10.73 2.47
N LEU A 197 10.87 11.62 2.22
CA LEU A 197 10.93 12.48 1.04
C LEU A 197 11.65 11.77 -0.12
N PRO A 198 11.51 12.26 -1.37
CA PRO A 198 12.10 11.61 -2.55
C PRO A 198 13.63 11.51 -2.54
N ASP A 199 14.32 12.40 -1.84
CA ASP A 199 15.78 12.37 -1.64
C ASP A 199 16.23 11.34 -0.59
N GLY A 200 15.28 10.59 -0.01
CA GLY A 200 15.52 9.58 1.00
C GLY A 200 15.53 10.08 2.43
N THR A 201 15.52 11.39 2.66
CA THR A 201 15.45 11.99 4.00
C THR A 201 14.06 11.86 4.62
N PHE A 202 13.95 12.09 5.93
CA PHE A 202 12.67 12.09 6.65
C PHE A 202 12.32 13.49 7.12
N LEU A 203 11.05 13.86 6.97
CA LEU A 203 10.53 15.09 7.56
C LEU A 203 10.39 14.91 9.08
N ASP A 204 10.92 15.86 9.85
CA ASP A 204 10.70 15.88 11.29
C ASP A 204 9.22 16.17 11.60
N THR A 205 8.55 15.14 12.08
CA THR A 205 7.15 15.10 12.48
C THR A 205 7.05 14.62 13.93
N SER A 206 8.16 14.70 14.69
CA SER A 206 8.28 14.13 16.03
C SER A 206 7.27 14.68 17.02
N ARG A 207 6.89 15.96 16.86
CA ARG A 207 5.92 16.68 17.69
C ARG A 207 4.49 16.65 17.13
N VAL A 208 4.26 16.01 16.00
CA VAL A 208 2.97 16.08 15.29
C VAL A 208 2.20 14.80 15.51
N VAL A 209 0.97 14.93 16.01
CA VAL A 209 0.02 13.82 16.20
C VAL A 209 -1.24 14.11 15.41
N ALA A 210 -1.65 13.22 14.53
CA ALA A 210 -2.93 13.29 13.84
C ALA A 210 -3.99 12.56 14.67
N ASP A 211 -5.04 13.28 15.06
CA ASP A 211 -6.22 12.75 15.73
C ASP A 211 -7.29 12.47 14.67
N LEU A 212 -7.45 11.18 14.35
CA LEU A 212 -8.34 10.73 13.29
C LEU A 212 -9.81 10.78 13.73
N SER A 213 -10.07 10.61 15.04
CA SER A 213 -11.41 10.69 15.62
C SER A 213 -11.95 12.12 15.58
N ALA A 214 -11.14 13.09 15.99
CA ALA A 214 -11.50 14.51 15.95
C ALA A 214 -11.17 15.23 14.63
N LYS A 215 -10.54 14.52 13.67
CA LYS A 215 -10.13 15.05 12.36
C LYS A 215 -9.28 16.33 12.47
N LYS A 216 -8.30 16.32 13.36
CA LYS A 216 -7.41 17.46 13.63
C LYS A 216 -5.97 17.02 13.88
N VAL A 217 -5.08 17.99 14.02
CA VAL A 217 -3.66 17.75 14.36
C VAL A 217 -3.34 18.42 15.68
N HIS A 218 -2.62 17.69 16.54
CA HIS A 218 -2.04 18.20 17.77
C HIS A 218 -0.54 18.42 17.57
N ILE A 219 -0.02 19.51 18.15
CA ILE A 219 1.42 19.76 18.26
C ILE A 219 1.78 19.59 19.73
N LEU A 220 2.63 18.61 20.02
CA LEU A 220 3.08 18.31 21.39
C LEU A 220 4.05 19.40 21.85
N GLU A 221 3.85 19.90 23.07
CA GLU A 221 4.84 20.70 23.80
C GLU A 221 5.81 19.78 24.55
N TRP A 222 7.05 20.23 24.72
CA TRP A 222 8.07 19.55 25.52
C TRP A 222 8.10 20.12 26.92
#